data_AF-A0A250JSB1-F1
#
_entry.id   AF-A0A250JSB1-F1
#
_cell.length_a   1.000
_cell.length_b   1.000
_cell.length_c   1.000
_cell.angle_alpha   90.00
_cell.angle_beta   90.00
_cell.angle_gamma   90.00
#
_symmetry.space_group_name_H-M   'P 1'
#
loop_
_entity.id
_entity.type
_entity.pdbx_description
1 polymer ?
#
loop_
_entity_poly.entity_id
_entity_poly.type
_entity_poly.pdbx_seq_one_letter_code
_entity_poly.pdbx_strand_id
1 'polypeptide(L)' 'MSGPAFFQTYMGQRFYESTMPNFVRELKRLNDNVERLVAVAEQLAGRDPSSVKPVAPTPEDSEGR' A
#
# COMPACT_ATOMS: atom_id res chain seq x y z
N MET A 1 42.82 18.09 10.70
CA MET A 1 42.10 17.28 11.71
C MET A 1 40.67 17.11 11.23
N SER A 2 40.17 15.88 11.10
CA SER A 2 38.75 15.65 10.82
C SER A 2 37.94 15.90 12.08
N GLY A 3 36.84 16.66 11.97
CA GLY A 3 35.93 16.92 13.07
C GLY A 3 35.21 15.65 13.56
N PRO A 4 34.36 15.78 14.60
CA PRO A 4 33.59 14.66 15.13
C PRO A 4 32.68 14.06 14.06
N ALA A 5 32.53 12.73 14.09
CA ALA A 5 31.63 12.04 13.18
C ALA A 5 30.16 12.41 13.48
N PHE A 6 29.29 12.35 12.47
CA PHE A 6 27.89 12.82 12.60
C PHE A 6 27.16 12.23 13.81
N PHE A 7 27.26 10.91 14.05
CA PHE A 7 26.62 10.22 15.19
C PHE A 7 27.13 10.68 16.57
N GLN A 8 28.31 11.32 16.63
CA GLN A 8 28.89 11.86 17.86
C GLN A 8 28.39 13.28 18.14
N THR A 9 27.76 13.94 17.16
CA THR A 9 27.19 15.26 17.35
C THR A 9 25.84 15.17 18.06
N TYR A 10 25.47 16.21 18.81
CA TYR A 10 24.15 16.30 19.44
C TYR A 10 22.99 16.13 18.43
N MET A 11 23.15 16.69 17.22
CA MET A 11 22.19 16.50 16.13
C MET A 11 22.11 15.04 15.67
N GLY A 12 23.25 14.38 15.49
CA GLY A 12 23.28 12.98 15.07
C GLY A 12 22.69 12.03 16.11
N GLN A 13 22.95 12.26 17.40
CA GLN A 13 22.31 11.50 18.48
C GLN A 13 20.78 11.59 18.39
N ARG A 14 20.23 12.81 18.33
CA ARG A 14 18.77 13.02 18.18
C ARG A 14 18.22 12.36 16.92
N PHE A 15 18.93 12.45 15.81
CA PHE A 15 18.53 11.80 14.56
C PHE A 15 18.39 10.27 14.73
N TYR A 16 19.36 9.61 15.36
CA TYR A 16 19.30 8.16 15.59
C TYR A 16 18.29 7.75 16.68
N GLU A 17 18.09 8.58 17.70
CA GLU A 17 17.15 8.30 18.79
C GLU A 17 15.68 8.49 18.39
N SER A 18 15.36 9.50 17.56
CA SER A 18 13.98 9.81 17.20
C SER A 18 13.67 9.59 15.72
N THR A 19 14.47 10.16 14.83
CA THR A 19 14.11 10.23 13.40
C THR A 19 14.26 8.88 12.71
N MET A 20 15.36 8.15 12.97
CA MET A 20 15.59 6.83 12.39
C MET A 20 14.51 5.81 12.77
N PRO A 21 14.09 5.67 14.05
CA PRO A 21 12.99 4.77 14.42
C PRO A 21 11.67 5.14 13.76
N ASN A 22 11.35 6.44 13.65
CA ASN A 22 10.16 6.90 12.94
C ASN A 22 10.23 6.52 11.46
N PHE A 23 11.37 6.74 10.81
CA PHE A 23 11.57 6.41 9.41
C PHE A 23 11.43 4.91 9.15
N VAL A 24 11.98 4.05 10.01
CA VAL A 24 11.83 2.59 9.90
C VAL A 24 10.37 2.16 10.07
N ARG A 25 9.60 2.80 10.97
CA ARG A 25 8.16 2.54 11.12
C ARG A 25 7.38 2.87 9.85
N GLU A 26 7.62 4.05 9.27
CA GLU A 26 6.94 4.44 8.03
C GLU A 26 7.36 3.58 6.84
N LEU A 27 8.63 3.17 6.75
CA LEU A 27 9.09 2.24 5.73
C LEU A 27 8.40 0.88 5.84
N LYS A 28 8.25 0.35 7.07
CA LYS A 28 7.48 -0.88 7.29
C LYS A 28 6.02 -0.72 6.85
N ARG A 29 5.37 0.38 7.25
CA ARG A 29 3.98 0.66 6.86
C ARG A 29 3.81 0.74 5.34
N LEU A 30 4.78 1.33 4.63
CA LEU A 30 4.78 1.36 3.18
C LEU A 30 4.85 -0.05 2.60
N ASN A 31 5.77 -0.88 3.07
CA ASN A 31 5.88 -2.28 2.62
C ASN A 31 4.58 -3.05 2.87
N ASP A 32 3.98 -2.94 4.06
CA ASP A 32 2.71 -3.59 4.40
C ASP A 32 1.59 -3.16 3.42
N ASN A 33 1.57 -1.90 2.99
CA ASN A 33 0.60 -1.41 2.01
C ASN A 33 0.86 -1.97 0.61
N VAL A 34 2.12 -2.06 0.19
CA VAL A 34 2.49 -2.65 -1.10
C VAL A 34 2.11 -4.12 -1.14
N GLU A 35 2.38 -4.88 -0.08
CA GLU A 35 1.98 -6.29 0.04
C GLU A 35 0.47 -6.46 -0.10
N ARG A 36 -0.34 -5.61 0.55
CA ARG A 36 -1.80 -5.62 0.40
C ARG A 36 -2.24 -5.32 -1.04
N LEU A 37 -1.62 -4.35 -1.69
CA LEU A 37 -1.94 -4.00 -3.08
C LEU A 37 -1.61 -5.16 -4.02
N VAL A 38 -0.47 -5.83 -3.82
CA VAL A 38 -0.09 -7.03 -4.59
C VAL A 38 -1.10 -8.15 -4.37
N ALA A 39 -1.49 -8.43 -3.13
CA ALA A 39 -2.49 -9.47 -2.84
C ALA A 39 -3.84 -9.19 -3.53
N VAL A 40 -4.28 -7.93 -3.56
CA VAL A 40 -5.49 -7.52 -4.30
C VAL A 40 -5.30 -7.71 -5.82
N ALA A 41 -4.16 -7.33 -6.36
CA ALA A 41 -3.85 -7.49 -7.78
C ALA A 41 -3.83 -8.97 -8.19
N GLU A 42 -3.25 -9.86 -7.37
CA GLU A 42 -3.25 -11.31 -7.59
C GLU A 42 -4.67 -11.89 -7.56
N GLN A 43 -5.51 -11.46 -6.60
CA GLN A 43 -6.91 -11.88 -6.55
C GLN A 43 -7.70 -11.44 -7.78
N LEU A 44 -7.45 -10.23 -8.29
CA LEU A 44 -8.10 -9.74 -9.50
C LEU A 44 -7.58 -10.46 -10.76
N ALA A 45 -6.28 -10.73 -10.84
CA ALA A 45 -5.67 -11.45 -11.95
C ALA A 45 -6.09 -12.93 -12.01
N GLY A 46 -6.30 -13.57 -10.86
CA GLY A 46 -6.84 -14.93 -10.76
C GLY A 46 -8.37 -15.01 -10.92
N ARG A 47 -9.07 -13.88 -11.00
CA ARG A 47 -10.51 -13.84 -11.22
C ARG A 47 -10.78 -13.95 -12.72
N ASP A 48 -11.26 -15.12 -13.15
CA ASP A 48 -11.74 -15.29 -14.52
C ASP A 48 -12.78 -14.21 -14.85
N PRO A 49 -12.60 -13.42 -15.93
CA PRO A 49 -13.58 -12.40 -16.35
C PRO A 49 -14.95 -13.01 -16.69
N SER A 50 -15.04 -14.33 -16.82
CA SER A 50 -16.28 -15.09 -17.04
C SER A 50 -17.22 -15.16 -15.82
N SER A 51 -16.71 -14.91 -14.59
CA SER A 51 -17.56 -14.95 -13.38
C SER A 51 -18.44 -13.70 -13.20
N VAL A 52 -18.19 -12.63 -13.95
CA VAL A 52 -19.15 -11.53 -14.08
C VAL A 52 -20.18 -11.98 -15.11
N LYS A 53 -21.19 -12.75 -14.66
CA LYS A 53 -22.37 -13.00 -15.49
C LYS A 53 -22.90 -11.63 -15.94
N PRO A 54 -23.03 -11.36 -17.25
CA PRO A 54 -23.81 -10.23 -17.70
C PRO A 54 -25.17 -10.38 -17.03
N VAL A 55 -25.57 -9.40 -16.24
CA VAL A 55 -26.98 -9.26 -15.87
C VAL A 55 -27.69 -9.07 -17.21
N ALA A 56 -28.28 -10.15 -17.71
CA ALA A 56 -29.13 -10.05 -18.88
C ALA A 56 -30.18 -9.00 -18.56
N PRO A 57 -30.41 -8.01 -19.45
CA PRO A 57 -31.50 -7.07 -19.26
C PRO A 57 -32.76 -7.88 -19.05
N THR A 58 -33.37 -7.75 -17.87
CA THR A 58 -34.59 -8.44 -17.52
C THR A 58 -35.68 -7.87 -18.44
N PRO A 59 -36.45 -8.67 -19.18
CA PRO A 59 -37.44 -8.17 -20.13
C PRO A 59 -38.69 -7.55 -19.46
N GLU A 60 -38.58 -7.09 -18.22
CA GLU A 60 -39.70 -6.49 -17.46
C GLU A 60 -39.93 -5.00 -17.76
N ASP A 61 -39.12 -4.36 -18.59
CA ASP A 61 -39.39 -3.00 -19.08
C ASP A 61 -40.12 -2.97 -20.44
N SER A 62 -40.62 -4.12 -20.90
CA SER A 62 -41.39 -4.24 -22.14
C SER A 62 -42.84 -4.65 -21.88
N GLU A 63 -43.54 -3.96 -20.98
CA GLU A 63 -45.00 -3.99 -20.97
C GLU A 63 -45.57 -2.74 -20.28
N GLY A 64 -46.17 -1.82 -21.05
CA GLY A 64 -46.98 -0.77 -20.43
C GLY A 64 -47.33 0.48 -21.25
N ARG A 65 -48.14 0.30 -22.31
CA ARG A 65 -49.08 1.27 -22.91
C ARG A 65 -48.58 2.50 -23.69
#